data_AF-A0A2V1NZL9-F1
#
_entry.id   AF-A0A2V1NZL9-F1
#
_cell.length_a   1.000
_cell.length_b   1.000
_cell.length_c   1.000
_cell.angle_alpha   90.00
_cell.angle_beta   90.00
_cell.angle_gamma   90.00
#
_symmetry.space_group_name_H-M   'P 1'
#
loop_
_entity.id
_entity.type
_entity.pdbx_description
1 polymer ?
#
loop_
_entity_poly.entity_id
_entity_poly.type
_entity_poly.pdbx_seq_one_letter_code
_entity_poly.pdbx_strand_id
1 'polypeptide(L)' 'MNKIREKIKNNFDALEDAMKAQKHLDEESIVEVLMLIEACSKYWRVLDDEHRDFVNAVRFAVEEEKPWE' A
#
# COMPACT_ATOMS: atom_id res chain seq x y z
N MET A 1 -14.83 -16.04 -5.19
CA MET A 1 -13.48 -15.46 -5.24
C MET A 1 -12.57 -16.28 -4.33
N ASN A 2 -11.30 -16.55 -4.69
CA ASN A 2 -10.39 -17.29 -3.79
C ASN A 2 -10.05 -16.39 -2.58
N LYS A 3 -10.09 -16.93 -1.36
CA LYS A 3 -9.76 -16.23 -0.10
C LYS A 3 -8.44 -15.45 -0.17
N ILE A 4 -7.45 -15.95 -0.92
CA ILE A 4 -6.17 -15.25 -1.12
C ILE A 4 -6.35 -13.97 -1.93
N ARG A 5 -7.10 -14.02 -3.05
CA ARG A 5 -7.35 -12.85 -3.89
C ARG A 5 -8.15 -11.78 -3.16
N GLU A 6 -9.12 -12.21 -2.35
CA GLU A 6 -9.89 -11.31 -1.48
C GLU A 6 -8.99 -10.63 -0.44
N LYS A 7 -8.08 -11.38 0.20
CA LYS A 7 -7.11 -10.82 1.13
C LYS A 7 -6.17 -9.81 0.47
N ILE A 8 -5.67 -10.11 -0.74
CA ILE A 8 -4.84 -9.17 -1.50
C ILE A 8 -5.62 -7.89 -1.75
N LYS A 9 -6.84 -7.99 -2.30
CA LYS A 9 -7.70 -6.84 -2.55
C LYS A 9 -7.89 -5.98 -1.29
N ASN A 10 -8.27 -6.60 -0.18
CA ASN A 10 -8.52 -5.87 1.08
C ASN A 10 -7.26 -5.15 1.60
N ASN A 11 -6.07 -5.72 1.40
CA ASN A 11 -4.83 -5.05 1.79
C ASN A 11 -4.55 -3.82 0.91
N PHE A 12 -4.79 -3.93 -0.39
CA PHE A 12 -4.63 -2.81 -1.33
C PHE A 12 -5.65 -1.70 -1.07
N ASP A 13 -6.92 -2.05 -0.87
CA ASP A 13 -7.97 -1.08 -0.51
C ASP A 13 -7.56 -0.31 0.77
N ALA A 14 -7.10 -1.04 1.81
CA ALA A 14 -6.66 -0.42 3.06
C ALA A 14 -5.43 0.48 2.88
N LEU A 15 -4.47 0.07 2.03
CA LEU A 15 -3.30 0.88 1.72
C LEU A 15 -3.69 2.15 0.96
N GLU A 16 -4.59 2.05 -0.01
CA GLU A 16 -5.11 3.20 -0.75
C GLU A 16 -5.84 4.19 0.17
N ASP A 17 -6.70 3.70 1.06
CA ASP A 17 -7.39 4.54 2.03
C ASP A 17 -6.41 5.23 2.99
N ALA A 18 -5.37 4.53 3.45
CA ALA A 18 -4.33 5.10 4.30
C ALA A 18 -3.53 6.21 3.59
N MET A 19 -3.18 6.01 2.32
CA MET A 19 -2.46 7.00 1.52
C MET A 19 -3.32 8.22 1.20
N LYS A 20 -4.61 8.02 0.86
CA LYS A 20 -5.57 9.13 0.69
C LYS A 20 -5.74 9.95 1.97
N ALA A 21 -5.68 9.30 3.12
CA ALA A 21 -5.71 9.95 4.43
C ALA A 21 -4.36 10.58 4.84
N GLN A 22 -3.33 10.53 3.98
CA GLN A 22 -1.98 11.05 4.24
C GLN A 22 -1.29 10.44 5.47
N LYS A 23 -1.65 9.22 5.86
CA LYS A 23 -1.09 8.57 7.06
C LYS A 23 0.43 8.35 6.98
N HIS A 24 1.00 8.36 5.78
CA HIS A 24 2.44 8.24 5.59
C HIS A 24 3.22 9.50 5.94
N LEU A 25 2.55 10.65 6.09
CA LEU A 25 3.17 11.93 6.48
C LEU A 25 3.10 12.20 7.99
N ASP A 26 2.47 11.30 8.74
CA ASP A 26 2.23 11.45 10.17
C ASP A 26 3.00 10.38 10.94
N GLU A 27 3.78 10.80 11.94
CA GLU A 27 4.72 9.93 12.67
C GLU A 27 3.99 8.83 13.47
N GLU A 28 2.77 9.09 13.94
CA GLU A 28 1.99 8.11 14.71
C GLU A 28 1.37 7.04 13.81
N SER A 29 1.04 7.39 12.57
CA SER A 29 0.30 6.53 11.64
C SER A 29 1.13 5.93 10.50
N ILE A 30 2.36 6.41 10.26
CA ILE A 30 3.27 5.87 9.23
C ILE A 30 3.54 4.36 9.40
N VAL A 31 3.56 3.87 10.63
CA VAL A 31 3.76 2.44 10.93
C VAL A 31 2.68 1.58 10.29
N GLU A 32 1.42 2.05 10.25
CA GLU A 32 0.31 1.36 9.58
C GLU A 32 0.58 1.22 8.07
N VAL A 33 1.02 2.29 7.42
CA VAL A 33 1.34 2.32 6.00
C VAL A 33 2.47 1.34 5.68
N LEU A 34 3.56 1.36 6.46
CA LEU A 34 4.69 0.45 6.27
C LEU A 34 4.29 -1.03 6.40
N MET A 35 3.42 -1.36 7.36
CA MET A 35 2.88 -2.72 7.51
C MET A 35 2.01 -3.14 6.32
N LEU A 36 1.20 -2.22 5.78
CA LEU A 36 0.34 -2.47 4.62
C LEU A 36 1.15 -2.65 3.33
N ILE A 37 2.21 -1.85 3.12
CA ILE A 37 3.17 -2.03 2.02
C ILE A 37 3.76 -3.44 2.05
N GLU A 38 4.24 -3.88 3.22
CA GLU A 38 4.80 -5.22 3.40
C GLU A 38 3.75 -6.31 3.16
N ALA A 39 2.52 -6.12 3.66
CA ALA A 39 1.42 -7.05 3.43
C ALA A 39 1.02 -7.20 1.95
N CYS A 40 1.06 -6.11 1.18
CA CYS A 40 0.83 -6.12 -0.26
C CYS A 40 2.01 -6.76 -1.01
N SER A 41 3.24 -6.39 -0.64
CA SER A 41 4.49 -6.83 -1.29
C SER A 41 4.72 -8.34 -1.16
N LYS A 42 4.21 -8.99 -0.10
CA LYS A 42 4.29 -10.47 0.07
C LYS A 42 3.74 -11.27 -1.10
N TYR A 43 2.83 -10.69 -1.88
CA TYR A 43 2.19 -11.33 -3.02
C TYR A 43 2.81 -10.92 -4.37
N TRP A 44 3.98 -10.28 -4.39
CA TRP A 44 4.60 -9.65 -5.57
C TRP A 44 4.50 -10.46 -6.88
N ARG A 45 4.81 -11.76 -6.81
CA ARG A 45 4.84 -12.65 -7.99
C ARG A 45 3.48 -12.88 -8.63
N VAL A 46 2.39 -12.65 -7.90
CA VAL A 46 1.01 -12.84 -8.39
C VAL A 46 0.26 -11.53 -8.60
N LEU A 47 0.87 -10.40 -8.27
CA LEU A 47 0.35 -9.07 -8.63
C LEU A 47 0.48 -8.86 -10.14
N ASP A 48 -0.51 -8.17 -10.71
CA ASP A 48 -0.39 -7.57 -12.04
C ASP A 48 0.47 -6.31 -11.98
N ASP A 49 0.68 -5.70 -13.14
CA ASP A 49 1.56 -4.54 -13.26
C ASP A 49 0.99 -3.31 -12.56
N GLU A 50 -0.34 -3.09 -12.61
CA GLU A 50 -1.01 -1.97 -11.91
C GLU A 50 -0.80 -2.04 -10.39
N HIS A 51 -0.99 -3.20 -9.78
CA HIS A 51 -0.77 -3.38 -8.35
C HIS A 51 0.71 -3.20 -7.96
N ARG A 52 1.66 -3.62 -8.82
CA ARG A 52 3.10 -3.41 -8.57
C ARG A 52 3.48 -1.94 -8.67
N ASP A 53 2.97 -1.26 -9.69
CA ASP A 53 3.19 0.17 -9.90
C ASP A 53 2.62 0.98 -8.74
N PHE A 54 1.43 0.63 -8.25
CA PHE A 54 0.85 1.23 -7.05
C PHE A 54 1.77 1.08 -5.82
N VAL A 55 2.23 -0.14 -5.52
CA VAL A 55 3.13 -0.37 -4.37
C VAL A 55 4.43 0.43 -4.50
N ASN A 56 4.99 0.51 -5.71
CA ASN A 56 6.20 1.30 -5.95
C ASN A 56 5.94 2.81 -5.80
N ALA A 57 4.81 3.32 -6.29
CA ALA A 57 4.42 4.72 -6.14
C ALA A 57 4.22 5.08 -4.66
N VAL A 58 3.59 4.19 -3.88
CA VAL A 58 3.44 4.35 -2.44
C VAL A 58 4.79 4.37 -1.74
N ARG A 59 5.71 3.45 -2.07
CA ARG A 59 7.08 3.47 -1.53
C ARG A 59 7.79 4.78 -1.81
N PHE A 60 7.69 5.27 -3.05
CA PHE A 60 8.27 6.56 -3.44
C PHE A 60 7.66 7.73 -2.64
N ALA A 61 6.33 7.74 -2.46
CA ALA A 61 5.67 8.79 -1.68
C ALA A 61 6.10 8.79 -0.20
N VAL A 62 6.28 7.60 0.39
CA VAL A 62 6.81 7.45 1.75
C VAL A 62 8.27 7.93 1.84
N GLU A 63 9.12 7.49 0.93
CA GLU A 63 10.56 7.84 0.92
C GLU A 63 10.80 9.34 0.71
N GLU A 64 9.97 9.99 -0.10
CA GLU A 64 10.09 11.40 -0.43
C GLU A 64 9.24 12.30 0.47
N GLU A 65 8.52 11.74 1.46
CA GLU A 65 7.53 12.43 2.29
C GLU A 65 6.55 13.28 1.45
N LYS A 66 6.14 12.73 0.29
CA LYS A 66 5.27 13.43 -0.67
C LYS A 66 3.80 13.20 -0.38
N PRO A 67 2.98 14.26 -0.36
CA PRO A 67 1.53 14.09 -0.29
C PRO A 67 0.98 13.24 -1.43
N TRP A 68 -0.04 12.44 -1.11
CA TRP A 68 -0.76 11.62 -2.09
C TRP A 68 -1.90 12.42 -2.72
N GLU A 69 -1.96 12.51 -4.05
CA GLU A 69 -2.99 13.25 -4.82
C GLU A 69 -3.74 12.34 -5.81
#